data_AF-W4PIN9-F1
#
_entry.id   AF-W4PIN9-F1
#
_cell.length_a   1.000
_cell.length_b   1.000
_cell.length_c   1.000
_cell.angle_alpha   90.00
_cell.angle_beta   90.00
_cell.angle_gamma   90.00
#
_symmetry.space_group_name_H-M   'P 1'
#
loop_
_entity.id
_entity.type
_entity.pdbx_description
1 polymer ?
#
loop_
_entity_poly.entity_id
_entity_poly.type
_entity_poly.pdbx_seq_one_letter_code
_entity_poly.pdbx_strand_id
1 'polypeptide(L)'
;MSGTSAIGEVFGARLSNLKEVCHGMQTPVSITGNDRIFEGLGRELSVGRYHSWVVSREGFPDCLEVTAESEEGLIMALKHKTYDVHGIQFHPESVLTPMGKDMIRNFLK
;
A
#
# COMPACT_ATOMS: atom_id res chain seq x y z
N MET A 1 -5.02 -4.26 11.88
CA MET A 1 -4.02 -3.20 11.70
C MET A 1 -3.13 -3.65 10.56
N SER A 2 -3.07 -2.92 9.45
CA SER A 2 -2.18 -3.27 8.32
C SER A 2 -0.75 -2.83 8.65
N GLY A 3 0.25 -3.45 8.02
CA GLY A 3 1.66 -3.02 8.15
C GLY A 3 1.86 -1.55 7.76
N THR A 4 1.08 -1.06 6.81
CA THR A 4 1.06 0.37 6.41
C THR A 4 0.57 1.28 7.52
N SER A 5 -0.48 0.90 8.25
CA SER A 5 -0.96 1.70 9.37
C SER A 5 0.07 1.80 10.49
N ALA A 6 0.78 0.70 10.78
CA ALA A 6 1.84 0.67 11.79
C ALA A 6 3.05 1.50 11.40
N ILE A 7 3.50 1.43 10.14
CA ILE A 7 4.60 2.26 9.63
C ILE A 7 4.20 3.74 9.61
N GLY A 8 3.00 4.04 9.10
CA GLY A 8 2.46 5.39 9.10
C GLY A 8 2.47 6.00 10.49
N GLU A 9 1.89 5.32 11.48
CA GLU A 9 1.80 5.84 12.86
C GLU A 9 3.17 6.04 13.51
N VAL A 10 4.12 5.11 13.32
CA VAL A 10 5.50 5.22 13.85
C VAL A 10 6.23 6.43 13.28
N PHE A 11 6.00 6.78 12.01
CA PHE A 11 6.63 7.93 11.36
C PHE A 11 5.76 9.20 11.39
N GLY A 12 4.66 9.20 12.14
CA GLY A 12 3.80 10.37 12.35
C GLY A 12 2.74 10.63 11.28
N ALA A 13 2.51 9.68 10.36
CA ALA A 13 1.40 9.74 9.41
C ALA A 13 0.06 9.49 10.14
N ARG A 14 -0.96 10.25 9.74
CA ARG A 14 -2.31 10.10 10.29
C ARG A 14 -3.04 8.95 9.60
N LEU A 15 -3.87 8.23 10.36
CA LEU A 15 -4.78 7.23 9.82
C LEU A 15 -6.18 7.84 9.66
N SER A 16 -6.82 7.61 8.52
CA SER A 16 -8.20 7.97 8.28
C SER A 16 -9.07 6.72 8.14
N ASN A 17 -10.25 6.76 8.74
CA ASN A 17 -11.24 5.69 8.65
C ASN A 17 -12.11 5.93 7.41
N LEU A 18 -12.12 4.98 6.49
CA LEU A 18 -13.09 4.93 5.40
C LEU A 18 -14.43 4.50 5.98
N LYS A 19 -15.46 5.31 5.76
CA LYS A 19 -16.84 5.03 6.19
C LYS A 19 -17.39 3.69 5.66
N GLU A 20 -16.80 3.15 4.60
CA GLU A 20 -17.19 1.87 4.02
C GLU A 20 -16.16 0.77 4.31
N VAL A 21 -16.66 -0.34 4.82
CA VAL A 21 -15.87 -1.55 5.06
C VAL A 21 -15.64 -2.26 3.72
N CYS A 22 -14.46 -2.10 3.14
CA CYS A 22 -14.06 -2.87 1.96
C CYS A 22 -13.60 -4.28 2.40
N HIS A 23 -14.53 -5.22 2.57
CA HIS A 23 -14.21 -6.63 2.79
C HIS A 23 -14.22 -7.40 1.48
N GLY A 24 -13.06 -7.94 1.06
CA GLY A 24 -12.98 -8.87 -0.07
C GLY A 24 -13.23 -8.24 -1.43
N MET A 25 -12.87 -6.96 -1.59
CA MET A 25 -12.95 -6.27 -2.88
C MET A 25 -11.59 -6.31 -3.57
N GLN A 26 -11.61 -6.69 -4.84
CA GLN A 26 -10.49 -6.47 -5.73
C GLN A 26 -10.54 -5.03 -6.22
N THR A 27 -9.45 -4.29 -6.04
CA THR A 27 -9.38 -2.86 -6.39
C THR A 27 -8.20 -2.64 -7.33
N PRO A 28 -8.38 -1.90 -8.43
CA PRO A 28 -7.27 -1.47 -9.26
C PRO A 28 -6.43 -0.44 -8.51
N VAL A 29 -5.11 -0.59 -8.59
CA VAL A 29 -4.15 0.34 -8.02
C VAL A 29 -3.09 0.71 -9.05
N SER A 30 -2.76 1.98 -9.10
CA SER A 30 -1.71 2.52 -9.95
C SER A 30 -0.41 2.67 -9.16
N ILE A 31 0.68 2.18 -9.72
CA ILE A 31 2.02 2.36 -9.19
C ILE A 31 2.53 3.74 -9.59
N THR A 32 2.68 4.62 -8.61
CA THR A 32 3.02 6.03 -8.79
C THR A 32 4.50 6.29 -8.53
N GLY A 33 5.08 5.58 -7.56
CA GLY A 33 6.49 5.69 -7.17
C GLY A 33 7.32 4.48 -7.55
N ASN A 34 8.63 4.57 -7.33
CA ASN A 34 9.53 3.44 -7.52
C ASN A 34 9.64 2.65 -6.22
N ASP A 35 9.22 1.39 -6.24
CA ASP A 35 9.35 0.48 -5.10
C ASP A 35 9.75 -0.89 -5.61
N ARG A 36 10.76 -1.51 -4.97
CA ARG A 36 11.23 -2.84 -5.34
C ARG A 36 10.11 -3.87 -5.29
N ILE A 37 9.14 -3.72 -4.38
CA ILE A 37 7.99 -4.61 -4.26
C ILE A 37 7.24 -4.73 -5.61
N PHE A 38 7.21 -3.67 -6.42
CA PHE A 38 6.50 -3.62 -7.69
C PHE A 38 7.38 -3.85 -8.93
N GLU A 39 8.67 -4.18 -8.76
CA GLU A 39 9.58 -4.42 -9.87
C GLU A 39 9.08 -5.53 -10.80
N GLY A 40 8.97 -5.21 -12.09
CA GLY A 40 8.54 -6.13 -13.13
C GLY A 40 7.04 -6.42 -13.15
N LEU A 41 6.22 -5.77 -12.30
CA LEU A 41 4.77 -6.03 -12.21
C LEU A 41 3.92 -5.12 -13.10
N GLY A 42 4.51 -4.07 -13.68
CA GLY A 42 3.78 -3.05 -14.45
C GLY A 42 3.30 -1.88 -13.59
N ARG A 43 2.48 -0.99 -14.18
CA ARG A 43 2.01 0.24 -13.50
C ARG A 43 0.59 0.17 -12.97
N GLU A 44 -0.17 -0.86 -13.32
CA GLU A 44 -1.54 -1.07 -12.87
C GLU A 44 -1.69 -2.50 -12.37
N LEU A 45 -2.18 -2.66 -11.14
CA LEU A 45 -2.28 -3.93 -10.46
C LEU A 45 -3.67 -4.09 -9.85
N SER A 46 -4.18 -5.32 -9.81
CA SER A 46 -5.39 -5.66 -9.07
C SER A 46 -5.01 -6.24 -7.71
N VAL A 47 -5.50 -5.63 -6.63
CA VAL A 47 -5.15 -6.03 -5.25
C VAL A 47 -6.37 -6.28 -4.38
N GLY A 48 -6.28 -7.26 -3.49
CA GLY A 48 -7.32 -7.58 -2.51
C GLY A 48 -7.28 -6.70 -1.26
N ARG A 49 -8.38 -6.01 -0.97
CA ARG A 49 -8.53 -5.15 0.21
C ARG A 49 -9.47 -5.76 1.25
N TYR A 50 -9.09 -5.62 2.52
CA TYR A 50 -9.83 -6.15 3.68
C TYR A 50 -9.87 -5.17 4.88
N HIS A 51 -9.47 -3.91 4.66
CA HIS A 51 -9.26 -2.93 5.74
C HIS A 51 -9.98 -1.62 5.49
N SER A 52 -10.63 -1.10 6.54
CA SER A 52 -11.35 0.18 6.52
C SER A 52 -10.45 1.39 6.85
N TRP A 53 -9.21 1.18 7.27
CA TRP A 53 -8.28 2.27 7.60
C TRP A 53 -7.26 2.45 6.50
N VAL A 54 -7.00 3.70 6.13
CA VAL A 54 -5.97 4.08 5.15
C VAL A 54 -5.08 5.18 5.75
N VAL A 55 -3.87 5.31 5.23
CA VAL A 55 -3.01 6.45 5.59
C VAL A 55 -3.56 7.70 4.93
N SER A 56 -3.71 8.77 5.72
CA SER A 56 -4.13 10.07 5.24
C SER A 56 -2.99 10.78 4.51
N ARG A 57 -3.32 11.48 3.43
CA ARG A 57 -2.40 12.43 2.78
C ARG A 57 -2.21 13.71 3.59
N GLU A 58 -3.16 14.02 4.48
CA GLU A 58 -3.07 15.22 5.30
C GLU A 58 -1.99 15.05 6.38
N GLY A 59 -0.99 15.94 6.36
CA GLY A 59 0.17 15.82 7.24
C GLY A 59 1.03 14.60 6.93
N PHE A 60 1.07 14.15 5.67
CA PHE A 60 1.89 13.02 5.25
C PHE A 60 3.38 13.34 5.48
N PRO A 61 4.12 12.51 6.22
CA PRO A 61 5.51 12.79 6.56
C PRO A 61 6.42 12.86 5.33
N ASP A 62 7.30 13.87 5.28
CA ASP A 62 8.26 14.05 4.17
C ASP A 62 9.27 12.90 4.06
N CYS A 63 9.45 12.11 5.13
CA CYS A 63 10.32 10.93 5.13
C CYS A 63 9.71 9.72 4.41
N LEU A 64 8.40 9.75 4.12
CA LEU A 64 7.69 8.71 3.39
C LEU A 64 7.44 9.14 1.94
N GLU A 65 7.32 8.15 1.06
CA GLU A 65 6.98 8.30 -0.35
C GLU A 65 5.80 7.37 -0.64
N VAL A 66 4.77 7.88 -1.31
CA VAL A 66 3.64 7.06 -1.77
C VAL A 66 4.08 6.32 -3.04
N THR A 67 3.91 5.00 -3.04
CA THR A 67 4.38 4.14 -4.13
C THR A 67 3.24 3.49 -4.92
N ALA A 68 2.04 3.40 -4.33
CA ALA A 68 0.83 2.98 -5.05
C ALA A 68 -0.42 3.69 -4.52
N GLU A 69 -1.37 3.94 -5.41
CA GLU A 69 -2.61 4.65 -5.12
C GLU A 69 -3.81 3.98 -5.80
N SER A 70 -5.02 4.08 -5.23
CA SER A 70 -6.25 3.65 -5.91
C SER A 70 -6.80 4.76 -6.81
N GLU A 71 -7.79 4.45 -7.66
CA GLU A 71 -8.47 5.43 -8.50
C GLU A 71 -9.12 6.56 -7.69
N GLU A 72 -9.57 6.27 -6.47
CA GLU A 72 -10.13 7.26 -5.55
C GLU A 72 -9.06 8.11 -4.84
N GLY A 73 -7.79 7.94 -5.19
CA GLY A 73 -6.66 8.69 -4.65
C GLY A 73 -6.24 8.23 -3.25
N LEU A 74 -6.65 7.03 -2.81
CA LEU A 74 -6.26 6.47 -1.51
C LEU A 74 -4.83 5.94 -1.58
N ILE A 75 -4.06 6.12 -0.49
CA ILE A 75 -2.71 5.56 -0.39
C ILE A 75 -2.82 4.05 -0.21
N MET A 76 -2.27 3.31 -1.17
CA MET A 76 -2.34 1.84 -1.22
C MET A 76 -0.99 1.18 -0.92
N ALA A 77 0.11 1.88 -1.19
CA ALA A 77 1.44 1.51 -0.74
C ALA A 77 2.31 2.75 -0.50
N LEU A 78 3.28 2.61 0.40
CA LEU A 78 4.28 3.63 0.70
C LEU A 78 5.60 2.98 1.10
N LYS A 79 6.67 3.76 1.05
CA LYS A 79 7.98 3.38 1.58
C LYS A 79 8.63 4.54 2.32
N HIS A 80 9.62 4.24 3.14
CA HIS A 80 10.51 5.27 3.67
C HIS A 80 11.58 5.63 2.64
N LYS A 81 11.93 6.92 2.53
CA LYS A 81 12.95 7.42 1.58
C LYS A 81 14.39 7.06 1.93
N THR A 82 14.62 6.40 3.07
CA THR A 82 15.97 6.27 3.68
C THR A 82 16.11 4.91 4.34
N TYR A 83 15.12 4.52 5.16
CA TYR A 83 15.09 3.18 5.72
C TYR A 83 14.46 2.18 4.74
N ASP A 84 14.90 0.94 4.85
CA ASP A 84 14.37 -0.16 4.06
C ASP A 84 13.04 -0.66 4.62
N VAL A 85 12.03 0.22 4.57
CA VAL A 85 10.72 0.01 5.17
C VAL A 85 9.67 0.28 4.11
N HIS A 86 8.80 -0.71 3.91
CA HIS A 86 7.75 -0.69 2.92
C HIS A 86 6.42 -1.10 3.55
N GLY A 87 5.35 -0.40 3.19
CA GLY A 87 4.00 -0.66 3.65
C GLY A 87 3.05 -0.85 2.47
N ILE A 88 2.26 -1.91 2.50
CA ILE A 88 1.13 -2.13 1.59
C ILE A 88 -0.18 -2.24 2.37
N GLN A 89 -1.25 -1.65 1.85
CA GLN A 89 -2.57 -1.57 2.50
C GLN A 89 -3.46 -2.78 2.16
N PHE A 90 -3.04 -3.55 1.17
CA PHE A 90 -3.70 -4.74 0.64
C PHE A 90 -2.94 -6.01 1.05
N HIS A 91 -3.55 -7.16 0.78
CA HIS A 91 -3.04 -8.47 1.15
C HIS A 91 -2.39 -9.14 -0.08
N PRO A 92 -1.05 -9.18 -0.18
CA PRO A 92 -0.37 -9.85 -1.30
C PRO A 92 -0.52 -11.38 -1.24
N GLU A 93 -0.89 -11.94 -0.09
CA GLU A 93 -1.18 -13.35 0.08
C GLU A 93 -2.58 -13.74 -0.40
N SER A 94 -3.47 -12.77 -0.62
CA SER A 94 -4.85 -13.03 -1.05
C SER A 94 -4.90 -13.51 -2.51
N VAL A 95 -5.82 -14.44 -2.80
CA VAL A 95 -6.17 -14.86 -4.17
C VAL A 95 -6.66 -13.69 -5.03
N LEU A 96 -7.14 -12.62 -4.41
CA LEU A 96 -7.59 -11.40 -5.09
C LEU A 96 -6.41 -10.52 -5.56
N THR A 97 -5.18 -10.88 -5.22
CA THR A 97 -3.95 -10.20 -5.64
C THR A 97 -3.11 -11.13 -6.53
N PRO A 98 -3.38 -11.23 -7.85
CA PRO A 98 -2.75 -12.21 -8.73
C PRO A 98 -1.21 -12.17 -8.73
N MET A 99 -0.64 -10.96 -8.64
CA MET A 99 0.82 -10.74 -8.62
C MET A 99 1.42 -10.74 -7.21
N GLY A 100 0.64 -11.08 -6.20
CA GLY A 100 1.06 -10.93 -4.80
C GLY A 100 2.22 -11.84 -4.40
N LYS A 101 2.34 -13.03 -5.02
CA LYS A 101 3.53 -13.88 -4.85
C LYS A 101 4.81 -13.22 -5.38
N ASP A 102 4.72 -12.50 -6.48
CA ASP A 102 5.85 -11.80 -7.07
C ASP A 102 6.24 -10.58 -6.22
N MET A 103 5.25 -9.86 -5.66
CA MET A 103 5.48 -8.80 -4.67
C MET A 103 6.24 -9.30 -3.44
N ILE A 104 5.82 -10.44 -2.87
CA ILE A 104 6.51 -11.05 -1.72
C ILE A 104 7.92 -11.47 -2.10
N ARG A 105 8.11 -12.07 -3.29
CA ARG A 105 9.44 -12.43 -3.78
C ARG A 105 10.34 -11.20 -3.91
N ASN A 106 9.82 -10.11 -4.46
CA ASN A 106 10.56 -8.86 -4.61
C ASN A 106 10.93 -8.24 -3.25
N PHE A 107 10.05 -8.32 -2.26
CA PHE A 107 10.34 -7.85 -0.91
C PHE A 107 11.46 -8.64 -0.22
N LEU A 108 11.59 -9.94 -0.52
CA LEU A 108 12.60 -10.83 0.07
C LEU A 108 13.95 -10.85 -0.66
N LYS A 109 14.07 -10.14 -1.80
CA LYS A 109 15.35 -9.94 -2.49
C LYS A 109 16.24 -8.97 -1.72
#